data_AF-A0A1A2L3T0-F1
#
_entry.id   AF-A0A1A2L3T0-F1
#
_cell.length_a   1.000
_cell.length_b   1.000
_cell.length_c   1.000
_cell.angle_alpha   90.00
_cell.angle_beta   90.00
_cell.angle_gamma   90.00
#
_symmetry.space_group_name_H-M   'P 1'
#
loop_
_entity.id
_entity.type
_entity.pdbx_description
1 polymer ?
#
loop_
_entity_poly.entity_id
_entity_poly.type
_entity_poly.pdbx_seq_one_letter_code
_entity_poly.pdbx_strand_id
1 'polypeptide(L)'
;MAHRAAAYRDEVYLNYQPAAARHLELHRGHLTRVRDDERRFIDADLVRTTSFTGTPSELRTMLARLGAVGCTEFAIQIVAGFEDEIDRWAELFELDH
;
A
#
# COMPACT_ATOMS: atom_id res chain seq x y z
N MET A 1 8.96 -6.67 -11.87
CA MET A 1 8.87 -5.61 -10.84
C MET A 1 8.72 -4.28 -11.55
N ALA A 2 7.84 -3.40 -11.06
CA ALA A 2 7.72 -2.03 -11.56
C ALA A 2 9.12 -1.37 -11.58
N HIS A 3 9.49 -0.76 -12.70
CA HIS A 3 10.82 -0.18 -12.90
C HIS A 3 11.22 0.79 -11.76
N ARG A 4 10.24 1.54 -11.22
CA ARG A 4 10.43 2.43 -10.08
C ARG A 4 10.74 1.73 -8.76
N ALA A 5 10.22 0.54 -8.51
CA ALA A 5 10.50 -0.20 -7.28
C ALA A 5 11.97 -0.62 -7.22
N ALA A 6 12.54 -1.05 -8.36
CA ALA A 6 13.96 -1.37 -8.45
C ALA A 6 14.83 -0.13 -8.25
N ALA A 7 14.48 0.99 -8.88
CA ALA A 7 15.18 2.26 -8.70
C ALA A 7 15.16 2.73 -7.23
N TYR A 8 13.99 2.68 -6.55
CA TYR A 8 13.90 3.01 -5.12
C TYR A 8 14.80 2.12 -4.27
N ARG A 9 14.80 0.81 -4.55
CA ARG A 9 15.65 -0.15 -3.83
C ARG A 9 17.12 0.23 -3.94
N ASP A 10 17.59 0.47 -5.16
CA ASP A 10 19.01 0.64 -5.46
C ASP A 10 19.53 2.04 -5.08
N GLU A 11 18.70 3.08 -5.26
CA GLU A 11 19.09 4.47 -4.98
C GLU A 11 18.86 4.90 -3.52
N VAL A 12 17.86 4.32 -2.83
CA VAL A 12 17.47 4.77 -1.48
C VAL A 12 17.60 3.65 -0.44
N TYR A 13 16.82 2.57 -0.57
CA TYR A 13 16.72 1.55 0.49
C TYR A 13 18.07 0.93 0.83
N LEU A 14 18.86 0.52 -0.17
CA LEU A 14 20.17 -0.11 0.07
C LEU A 14 21.18 0.84 0.73
N ASN A 15 20.98 2.15 0.60
CA ASN A 15 21.87 3.18 1.12
C ASN A 15 21.52 3.63 2.55
N TYR A 16 20.40 3.20 3.11
CA TYR A 16 20.04 3.48 4.51
C TYR A 16 21.11 2.98 5.49
N GLN A 17 21.34 3.74 6.55
CA GLN A 17 22.28 3.42 7.62
C GLN A 17 21.60 3.48 9.01
N PRO A 18 21.96 2.56 9.92
CA PRO A 18 22.92 1.46 9.73
C PRO A 18 22.35 0.36 8.82
N ALA A 19 23.21 -0.28 8.01
CA ALA A 19 22.79 -1.32 7.06
C ALA A 19 21.98 -2.48 7.69
N ALA A 20 22.22 -2.77 8.96
CA ALA A 20 21.49 -3.79 9.72
C ALA A 20 20.04 -3.37 10.10
N ALA A 21 19.74 -2.07 10.08
CA ALA A 21 18.44 -1.50 10.48
C ALA A 21 17.66 -0.85 9.32
N ARG A 22 18.04 -1.09 8.06
CA ARG A 22 17.37 -0.48 6.89
C ARG A 22 15.86 -0.75 6.83
N HIS A 23 15.42 -1.88 7.38
CA HIS A 23 13.99 -2.21 7.48
C HIS A 23 13.25 -1.27 8.45
N LEU A 24 13.89 -0.79 9.52
CA LEU A 24 13.31 0.21 10.42
C LEU A 24 13.21 1.57 9.72
N GLU A 25 14.28 1.97 9.00
CA GLU A 25 14.25 3.19 8.20
C GLU A 25 13.18 3.14 7.10
N LEU A 26 12.97 2.00 6.46
CA LEU A 26 11.89 1.78 5.50
C LEU A 26 10.50 1.97 6.15
N HIS A 27 10.31 1.57 7.40
CA HIS A 27 9.04 1.72 8.12
C HIS A 27 8.81 3.14 8.66
N ARG A 28 9.78 4.06 8.54
CA ARG A 28 9.62 5.43 9.03
C ARG A 28 8.52 6.16 8.27
N GLY A 29 7.42 6.46 8.96
CA GLY A 29 6.25 7.13 8.36
C GLY A 29 5.27 6.18 7.67
N HIS A 30 5.43 4.85 7.85
CA HIS A 30 4.53 3.84 7.30
C HIS A 30 3.06 4.18 7.60
N LEU A 31 2.20 4.11 6.57
CA LEU A 31 0.76 4.39 6.61
C LEU A 31 0.36 5.78 7.13
N THR A 32 1.28 6.74 7.23
CA THR A 32 0.97 8.10 7.68
C THR A 32 1.36 9.17 6.67
N ARG A 33 2.42 8.95 5.87
CA ARG A 33 2.84 9.87 4.81
C ARG A 33 3.80 9.21 3.82
N VAL A 34 3.85 9.75 2.61
CA VAL A 34 4.96 9.52 1.67
C VAL A 34 6.12 10.43 2.06
N ARG A 35 7.34 9.89 2.14
CA ARG A 35 8.53 10.69 2.43
C ARG A 35 9.02 11.45 1.19
N ASP A 36 9.69 12.58 1.40
CA ASP A 36 10.16 13.42 0.30
C ASP A 36 11.20 12.73 -0.59
N ASP A 37 12.04 11.88 0.00
CA ASP A 37 13.02 11.06 -0.73
C ASP A 37 12.41 9.90 -1.52
N GLU A 38 11.15 9.54 -1.22
CA GLU A 38 10.40 8.49 -1.91
C GLU A 38 9.54 9.04 -3.05
N ARG A 39 9.09 10.30 -2.94
CA ARG A 39 8.07 10.89 -3.82
C ARG A 39 8.38 10.76 -5.31
N ARG A 40 9.65 10.86 -5.72
CA ARG A 40 10.07 10.77 -7.13
C ARG A 40 9.93 9.37 -7.73
N PHE A 41 9.81 8.34 -6.90
CA PHE A 41 9.63 6.96 -7.33
C PHE A 41 8.15 6.57 -7.43
N ILE A 42 7.25 7.35 -6.84
CA ILE A 42 5.81 7.06 -6.87
C ILE A 42 5.24 7.47 -8.24
N ASP A 43 4.84 6.47 -9.01
CA ASP A 43 4.06 6.64 -10.23
C ASP A 43 2.83 5.71 -10.26
N ALA A 44 1.98 5.89 -11.27
CA ALA A 44 0.74 5.12 -11.39
C ALA A 44 0.98 3.62 -11.55
N ASP A 45 2.10 3.18 -12.15
CA ASP A 45 2.42 1.76 -12.29
C ASP A 45 2.84 1.15 -10.95
N LEU A 46 3.68 1.85 -10.20
CA LEU A 46 4.05 1.44 -8.85
C LEU A 46 2.82 1.34 -7.96
N VAL A 47 2.00 2.40 -7.89
CA VAL A 47 0.77 2.41 -7.05
C VAL A 47 -0.15 1.25 -7.41
N ARG A 48 -0.43 1.02 -8.69
CA ARG A 48 -1.31 -0.06 -9.13
C ARG A 48 -0.79 -1.46 -8.78
N THR A 49 0.53 -1.65 -8.76
CA THR A 49 1.15 -2.98 -8.58
C THR A 49 1.59 -3.27 -7.15
N THR A 50 1.72 -2.26 -6.28
CA THR A 50 2.24 -2.41 -4.91
C THR A 50 1.33 -1.85 -3.82
N SER A 51 0.10 -1.44 -4.15
CA SER A 51 -0.88 -0.97 -3.16
C SER A 51 -2.27 -1.53 -3.43
N PHE A 52 -3.15 -1.38 -2.44
CA PHE A 52 -4.55 -1.73 -2.54
C PHE A 52 -5.37 -0.49 -2.93
N THR A 53 -5.11 0.03 -4.14
CA THR A 53 -5.71 1.26 -4.67
C THR A 53 -6.40 0.98 -6.01
N GLY A 54 -7.64 1.43 -6.15
CA GLY A 54 -8.43 1.26 -7.36
C GLY A 54 -9.87 1.70 -7.17
N THR A 55 -10.69 1.46 -8.19
CA THR A 55 -12.15 1.57 -8.12
C THR A 55 -12.75 0.46 -7.26
N PRO A 56 -13.99 0.60 -6.73
CA PRO A 56 -14.62 -0.44 -5.93
C PRO A 56 -14.64 -1.84 -6.59
N SER A 57 -14.85 -1.93 -7.90
CA SER A 57 -14.85 -3.21 -8.63
C SER A 57 -13.46 -3.84 -8.72
N GLU A 58 -12.41 -3.03 -8.92
CA GLU A 58 -11.02 -3.49 -8.92
C GLU A 58 -10.62 -3.98 -7.52
N LEU A 59 -10.99 -3.24 -6.48
CA LEU A 59 -10.73 -3.59 -5.08
C LEU A 59 -11.42 -4.90 -4.68
N ARG A 60 -12.70 -5.10 -5.05
CA ARG A 60 -13.39 -6.40 -4.87
C ARG A 60 -12.69 -7.54 -5.59
N THR A 61 -12.22 -7.29 -6.81
CA THR A 61 -11.45 -8.29 -7.58
C THR A 61 -10.14 -8.63 -6.87
N MET A 62 -9.46 -7.64 -6.27
CA MET A 62 -8.26 -7.87 -5.48
C MET A 62 -8.57 -8.67 -4.20
N LEU A 63 -9.65 -8.35 -3.47
CA LEU A 63 -10.10 -9.11 -2.30
C LEU A 63 -10.41 -10.56 -2.65
N ALA A 64 -11.15 -10.81 -3.74
CA ALA A 64 -11.47 -12.16 -4.20
C ALA A 64 -10.21 -12.99 -4.52
N ARG A 65 -9.18 -12.36 -5.09
CA ARG A 65 -7.88 -13.02 -5.34
C ARG A 65 -7.15 -13.37 -4.04
N LEU A 66 -7.22 -12.51 -3.02
CA LEU A 66 -6.68 -12.81 -1.69
C LEU A 66 -7.41 -13.99 -1.05
N GLY A 67 -8.75 -14.00 -1.12
CA GLY A 67 -9.56 -15.12 -0.65
C GLY A 67 -9.24 -16.44 -1.34
N ALA A 68 -9.05 -16.41 -2.66
CA ALA A 68 -8.70 -17.60 -3.45
C ALA A 68 -7.35 -18.25 -3.06
N VAL A 69 -6.44 -17.51 -2.40
CA VAL A 69 -5.17 -18.03 -1.89
C VAL A 69 -5.20 -18.33 -0.39
N GLY A 70 -6.38 -18.30 0.24
CA GLY A 70 -6.58 -18.67 1.64
C GLY A 70 -6.46 -17.52 2.64
N CYS A 71 -6.44 -16.25 2.18
CA CYS A 71 -6.51 -15.11 3.08
C CYS A 71 -7.96 -14.95 3.59
N THR A 72 -8.15 -14.99 4.92
CA THR A 72 -9.47 -14.94 5.56
C THR A 72 -9.78 -13.61 6.23
N GLU A 73 -8.78 -12.75 6.38
CA GLU A 73 -8.89 -11.48 7.10
C GLU A 73 -8.25 -10.37 6.27
N PHE A 74 -8.93 -9.21 6.23
CA PHE A 74 -8.43 -8.01 5.58
C PHE A 74 -8.59 -6.84 6.55
N ALA A 75 -7.51 -6.09 6.76
CA ALA A 75 -7.48 -4.94 7.65
C ALA A 75 -7.22 -3.67 6.86
N ILE A 76 -7.93 -2.61 7.24
CA ILE A 76 -7.72 -1.26 6.73
C ILE A 76 -7.31 -0.35 7.89
N GLN A 77 -6.47 0.63 7.61
CA GLN A 77 -6.13 1.69 8.54
C GLN A 77 -6.80 2.99 8.06
N ILE A 78 -7.72 3.52 8.86
CA ILE A 78 -8.24 4.87 8.68
C ILE A 78 -7.30 5.84 9.40
N VAL A 79 -6.84 6.87 8.70
CA VAL A 79 -5.94 7.88 9.23
C VAL A 79 -6.72 9.16 9.56
N ALA A 80 -6.17 9.97 10.47
CA ALA A 80 -6.82 11.22 10.89
C ALA A 80 -7.13 12.13 9.69
N GLY A 81 -8.35 12.68 9.67
CA GLY A 81 -8.86 13.51 8.58
C GLY A 81 -9.51 12.74 7.42
N PHE A 82 -9.60 11.41 7.52
CA PHE A 82 -10.26 10.53 6.55
C PHE A 82 -11.30 9.63 7.23
N GLU A 83 -11.91 10.09 8.31
CA GLU A 83 -12.84 9.30 9.12
C GLU A 83 -14.02 8.76 8.29
N ASP A 84 -14.52 9.54 7.33
CA ASP A 84 -15.62 9.15 6.42
C ASP A 84 -15.27 7.97 5.49
N GLU A 85 -14.00 7.61 5.35
CA GLU A 85 -13.60 6.43 4.56
C GLU A 85 -14.11 5.13 5.17
N ILE A 86 -14.42 5.10 6.48
CA ILE A 86 -14.98 3.89 7.12
C ILE A 86 -16.29 3.46 6.45
N ASP A 87 -17.16 4.42 6.10
CA ASP A 87 -18.45 4.15 5.45
C ASP A 87 -18.25 3.63 4.03
N ARG A 88 -17.29 4.19 3.29
CA ARG A 88 -16.93 3.72 1.93
C ARG A 88 -16.40 2.30 1.93
N TRP A 89 -15.59 1.96 2.92
CA TRP A 89 -15.11 0.59 3.09
C TRP A 89 -16.23 -0.36 3.54
N ALA A 90 -17.16 0.09 4.39
CA ALA A 90 -18.34 -0.68 4.75
C ALA A 90 -19.20 -1.00 3.51
N GLU A 91 -19.52 -0.01 2.68
CA GLU A 91 -20.20 -0.21 1.39
C GLU A 91 -19.43 -1.19 0.49
N LEU A 92 -18.09 -1.13 0.52
CA LEU A 92 -17.25 -2.06 -0.21
C LEU A 92 -17.34 -3.50 0.33
N PHE A 93 -17.59 -3.71 1.63
CA PHE A 93 -17.70 -5.05 2.21
C PHE A 93 -19.13 -5.61 2.14
N GLU A 94 -20.16 -4.77 2.15
CA GLU A 94 -21.57 -5.18 2.31
C GLU A 94 -22.27 -5.75 1.05
N LEU A 95 -21.61 -5.88 -0.11
CA LEU A 95 -22.30 -6.35 -1.34
C LEU A 95 -22.32 -7.87 -1.58
N ASP A 96 -21.94 -8.72 -0.63
CA ASP A 96 -22.04 -10.18 -0.78
C ASP A 96 -22.78 -10.86 0.39
N HIS A 97 -24.06 -10.49 0.57
CA HIS A 97 -25.05 -11.28 1.32
C HIS A 97 -26.23 -11.67 0.42
#